data_AF-A0A8S3AI02-F1
#
_entry.id   AF-A0A8S3AI02-F1
#
_cell.length_a   1.000
_cell.length_b   1.000
_cell.length_c   1.000
_cell.angle_alpha   90.00
_cell.angle_beta   90.00
_cell.angle_gamma   90.00
#
_symmetry.space_group_name_H-M   'P 1'
#
loop_
_entity.id
_entity.type
_entity.pdbx_description
1 polymer ?
#
loop_
_entity_poly.entity_id
_entity_poly.type
_entity_poly.pdbx_seq_one_letter_code
_entity_poly.pdbx_strand_id
1 'polypeptide(L)' 'MYILDTSNYRILKWRLGEPLGYVIVGNQAAGSGLNQISTSYAMFVDNQYNIYVSDSGNSRVVKWLATNTTAGILV' A
#
# COMPACT_ATOMS: atom_id res chain seq x y z
N MET A 1 9.28 -6.94 -5.77
CA MET A 1 9.13 -5.51 -6.12
C MET A 1 7.78 -5.02 -5.60
N TYR A 2 7.74 -3.83 -5.00
CA TYR A 2 6.49 -3.18 -4.57
C TYR A 2 6.25 -1.96 -5.46
N ILE A 3 5.00 -1.74 -5.88
CA ILE A 3 4.63 -0.61 -6.72
C ILE A 3 3.50 0.14 -6.03
N LEU A 4 3.70 1.45 -5.82
CA LEU A 4 2.63 2.37 -5.44
C LEU A 4 1.99 2.90 -6.73
N ASP A 5 0.86 2.29 -7.12
CA ASP A 5 0.11 2.63 -8.32
C ASP A 5 -0.94 3.69 -7.98
N THR A 6 -0.46 4.94 -7.83
CA THR A 6 -1.19 6.06 -7.22
C THR A 6 -2.48 6.41 -7.94
N SER A 7 -2.46 6.44 -9.28
CA SER A 7 -3.65 6.74 -10.09
C SER A 7 -4.75 5.68 -9.99
N ASN A 8 -4.38 4.46 -9.60
CA ASN A 8 -5.31 3.35 -9.40
C ASN A 8 -5.55 3.06 -7.91
N TYR A 9 -5.10 3.93 -6.99
CA TYR A 9 -5.32 3.81 -5.55
C TYR A 9 -5.01 2.41 -4.99
N ARG A 10 -3.89 1.82 -5.42
CA ARG A 10 -3.50 0.47 -4.99
C ARG A 10 -2.00 0.31 -4.82
N ILE A 11 -1.63 -0.68 -4.02
CA ILE A 11 -0.26 -1.16 -3.90
C ILE A 11 -0.20 -2.57 -4.46
N LEU A 12 0.78 -2.81 -5.32
CA LEU A 12 1.01 -4.10 -5.95
C LEU A 12 2.33 -4.72 -5.47
N LYS A 13 2.36 -6.05 -5.43
CA LYS A 13 3.58 -6.83 -5.16
C LYS A 13 3.86 -7.79 -6.31
N TRP A 14 5.09 -7.74 -6.82
CA TRP A 14 5.67 -8.74 -7.71
C TRP A 14 6.67 -9.60 -6.96
N ARG A 15 6.58 -10.91 -7.16
CA ARG A 15 7.63 -11.86 -6.75
C ARG A 15 8.59 -12.05 -7.93
N LEU A 16 9.86 -12.32 -7.62
CA LEU A 16 10.87 -12.56 -8.65
C LEU A 16 10.48 -13.81 -9.46
N GLY A 17 10.49 -13.70 -10.79
CA GLY A 17 10.12 -14.79 -11.69
C GLY A 17 8.61 -14.90 -11.98
N GLU A 18 7.75 -14.17 -11.27
CA GLU A 18 6.32 -14.14 -11.57
C GLU A 18 6.02 -13.13 -12.69
N PRO A 19 5.18 -13.49 -13.67
CA PRO A 19 4.84 -12.60 -14.78
C PRO A 19 3.86 -11.49 -14.34
N LEU A 20 3.11 -11.70 -13.26
CA LEU A 20 2.05 -10.80 -12.81
C LEU A 20 2.24 -10.41 -11.34
N GLY A 21 1.80 -9.20 -11.04
CA GLY A 21 1.71 -8.67 -9.68
C GLY A 21 0.31 -8.87 -9.14
N TYR A 22 0.19 -8.80 -7.82
CA TYR A 22 -1.09 -8.88 -7.14
C TYR A 22 -1.29 -7.68 -6.21
N VAL A 23 -2.55 -7.27 -6.08
CA VAL A 23 -2.94 -6.18 -5.19
C VAL A 23 -2.79 -6.65 -3.75
N ILE A 24 -2.13 -5.83 -2.93
CA ILE A 24 -1.96 -6.09 -1.50
C ILE A 24 -2.63 -5.02 -0.63
N VAL A 25 -2.93 -3.85 -1.18
CA VAL A 25 -3.67 -2.76 -0.53
C VAL A 25 -4.47 -2.01 -1.60
N GLY A 26 -5.67 -1.55 -1.25
CA GLY A 26 -6.52 -0.73 -2.11
C GLY A 26 -7.52 -1.55 -2.95
N ASN A 27 -8.56 -0.87 -3.42
CA ASN A 27 -9.68 -1.46 -4.16
C ASN A 27 -10.05 -0.67 -5.42
N GLN A 28 -9.07 -0.03 -6.07
CA GLN A 28 -9.25 0.78 -7.29
C GLN A 28 -10.10 2.04 -7.10
N ALA A 29 -10.30 2.46 -5.85
CA ALA A 29 -10.99 3.70 -5.51
C ALA A 29 -10.28 4.37 -4.34
N ALA A 30 -10.22 5.70 -4.38
CA ALA A 30 -9.77 6.49 -3.24
C ALA A 30 -10.68 6.25 -2.05
N GLY A 31 -10.11 6.17 -0.85
CA GLY A 31 -10.90 6.05 0.37
C GLY A 31 -10.07 6.24 1.63
N SER A 32 -10.75 6.36 2.76
CA SER A 32 -10.16 6.58 4.08
C SER A 32 -10.15 5.32 4.96
N GLY A 33 -10.64 4.18 4.46
CA GLY A 33 -10.50 2.90 5.14
C GLY A 33 -9.03 2.51 5.33
N LEU A 34 -8.73 1.71 6.35
CA LEU A 34 -7.35 1.24 6.62
C LEU A 34 -6.86 0.19 5.60
N ASN A 35 -7.75 -0.33 4.76
CA ASN A 35 -7.45 -1.16 3.60
C ASN A 35 -7.42 -0.36 2.28
N GLN A 36 -7.60 0.95 2.35
CA GLN A 36 -7.64 1.87 1.21
C GLN A 36 -6.55 2.93 1.32
N ILE A 37 -6.23 3.53 0.18
CA ILE A 37 -5.39 4.71 0.08
C ILE A 37 -6.14 5.79 -0.70
N SER A 38 -5.77 7.05 -0.47
CA SER A 38 -6.16 8.19 -1.30
C SER A 38 -4.91 8.70 -2.03
N THR A 39 -4.85 9.99 -2.35
CA THR A 39 -3.69 10.66 -2.95
C THR A 39 -2.44 10.39 -2.11
N SER A 40 -1.58 9.51 -2.60
CA SER A 40 -0.34 9.08 -1.94
C SER A 40 0.86 9.46 -2.80
N TYR A 41 1.93 9.96 -2.18
CA TYR A 41 3.13 10.42 -2.91
C TYR A 41 4.37 9.57 -2.69
N ALA A 42 4.46 8.86 -1.56
CA ALA A 42 5.63 8.08 -1.22
C ALA A 42 5.27 6.76 -0.54
N MET A 43 6.12 5.76 -0.76
CA MET A 43 6.08 4.46 -0.10
C MET A 43 7.48 4.08 0.36
N PHE A 44 7.58 3.52 1.55
CA PHE A 44 8.80 2.91 2.08
C PHE A 44 8.52 1.47 2.50
N VAL A 45 9.51 0.59 2.34
CA VAL A 45 9.45 -0.80 2.75
C VAL A 45 10.63 -1.09 3.67
N ASP A 46 10.35 -1.52 4.90
CA ASP A 46 11.40 -1.85 5.87
C ASP A 46 11.99 -3.25 5.65
N ASN A 47 12.99 -3.61 6.47
CA ASN A 47 13.67 -4.91 6.40
C ASN A 47 12.78 -6.10 6.80
N GLN A 48 11.64 -5.86 7.45
CA GLN A 48 10.62 -6.85 7.78
C GLN A 48 9.53 -6.91 6.70
N TYR A 49 9.71 -6.18 5.60
CA TYR A 49 8.77 -6.03 4.50
C TYR A 49 7.44 -5.36 4.89
N ASN A 50 7.40 -4.63 5.99
CA ASN A 50 6.26 -3.77 6.29
C ASN A 50 6.28 -2.57 5.33
N ILE A 51 5.08 -2.11 4.96
CA ILE A 51 4.90 -1.06 3.98
C ILE A 51 4.37 0.17 4.69
N TYR A 52 5.01 1.31 4.46
CA TYR A 52 4.59 2.62 4.97
C TYR A 52 4.21 3.48 3.79
N VAL A 53 3.05 4.13 3.85
CA VAL A 53 2.57 5.04 2.81
C VAL A 53 2.23 6.38 3.43
N SER A 54 2.71 7.45 2.79
CA SER A 54 2.22 8.80 3.04
C SER A 54 0.89 8.99 2.29
N ASP A 55 -0.22 8.71 2.95
CA ASP A 55 -1.58 8.83 2.41
C ASP A 55 -2.07 10.28 2.58
N SER A 56 -1.42 11.18 1.84
CA SER A 56 -1.57 12.63 1.97
C SER A 56 -2.99 13.13 1.73
N GLY A 57 -3.76 12.48 0.86
CA GLY A 57 -5.17 12.77 0.64
C GLY A 57 -6.04 12.56 1.90
N ASN A 58 -5.55 11.74 2.85
CA ASN A 58 -6.18 11.50 4.14
C ASN A 58 -5.38 12.09 5.31
N SER A 59 -4.34 12.88 5.05
CA SER A 59 -3.48 13.50 6.07
C SER A 59 -2.92 12.51 7.12
N ARG A 60 -2.50 11.32 6.67
CA ARG A 60 -2.03 10.25 7.56
C ARG A 60 -0.84 9.49 6.98
N VAL A 61 -0.13 8.79 7.87
CA VAL A 61 0.80 7.72 7.50
C VAL A 61 0.16 6.41 7.92
N VAL A 62 0.13 5.44 7.01
CA VAL A 62 -0.41 4.10 7.28
C VAL A 62 0.67 3.06 7.06
N LYS A 63 0.76 2.11 7.98
CA LYS A 63 1.64 0.95 7.93
C LYS A 63 0.84 -0.33 7.72
N TRP A 64 1.25 -1.17 6.76
CA TRP A 64 0.75 -2.54 6.61
C TRP A 64 1.85 -3.54 6.95
N LEU A 65 1.50 -4.56 7.73
CA LEU A 65 2.44 -5.62 8.10
C LEU A 65 2.59 -6.62 6.97
N ALA A 66 3.80 -7.12 6.76
CA ALA A 66 4.04 -8.16 5.75
C ALA A 66 3.20 -9.43 5.97
N THR A 67 2.89 -9.71 7.24
CA THR A 67 2.11 -10.88 7.69
C THR A 67 0.60 -10.61 7.77
N ASN A 68 0.16 -9.35 7.67
CA ASN A 68 -1.24 -8.96 7.81
C ASN A 68 -1.59 -7.81 6.86
N THR A 69 -2.17 -8.16 5.71
CA THR A 69 -2.49 -7.22 4.64
C THR A 69 -3.97 -6.82 4.61
N THR A 70 -4.79 -7.24 5.58
CA THR A 70 -6.25 -6.97 5.53
C THR A 70 -6.61 -5.56 5.96
N ALA A 71 -5.85 -4.94 6.87
CA ALA A 71 -5.98 -3.54 7.25
C ALA A 71 -4.64 -2.99 7.76
N GLY A 72 -4.41 -1.70 7.50
CA GLY A 72 -3.25 -0.96 7.98
C GLY A 72 -3.41 -0.45 9.40
N ILE A 73 -2.33 0.08 9.95
CA ILE A 73 -2.22 0.67 11.28
C ILE A 73 -1.74 2.12 11.10
N LEU A 74 -2.34 3.06 11.81
CA LEU A 74 -1.87 4.45 11.82
C LEU A 74 -0.55 4.54 12.60
N VAL A 75 0.41 5.30 12.06
CA VAL A 75 1.73 5.53 12.66
C VAL A 75 1.86 6.94 13.16
#